data_AF-A0A4V6T5I6-F1
#
_entry.id   AF-A0A4V6T5I6-F1
#
_cell.length_a   1.000
_cell.length_b   1.000
_cell.length_c   1.000
_cell.angle_alpha   90.00
_cell.angle_beta   90.00
_cell.angle_gamma   90.00
#
_symmetry.space_group_name_H-M   'P 1'
#
loop_
_entity.id
_entity.type
_entity.pdbx_description
1 polymer ?
#
loop_
_entity_poly.entity_id
_entity_poly.type
_entity_poly.pdbx_seq_one_letter_code
_entity_poly.pdbx_strand_id
1 'polypeptide(L)'
;MTHLDFWVETCNQMGIDITAKEALPFLEGHCLEAEEDVSKIPRLAYSKEAFLDAICKHLYLSSSNNLLTILQAIYCIENVKLRAIFLMLKKDLKDKDIPRRNTICIRILTLWDHHLDTIHLDFQIAPGKISFTMDLWSNTQLVSFMAVTAHWVEATDKTSRTGNTEKLKLKYRAELIDRSQFAEKLGY
;
A
#
# COMPACT_ATOMS: atom_id res chain seq x y z
N MET A 1 8.12 -4.62 -15.02
CA MET A 1 6.77 -4.04 -15.12
C MET A 1 6.68 -3.24 -16.39
N THR A 2 6.14 -3.86 -17.42
CA THR A 2 5.74 -3.19 -18.65
C THR A 2 4.50 -2.35 -18.38
N HIS A 3 4.21 -1.38 -19.25
CA HIS A 3 2.98 -0.59 -19.18
C HIS A 3 1.71 -1.48 -19.25
N LEU A 4 1.83 -2.65 -19.89
CA LEU A 4 0.76 -3.62 -20.01
C LEU A 4 0.44 -4.29 -18.66
N ASP A 5 1.46 -4.66 -17.89
CA ASP A 5 1.27 -5.27 -16.56
C ASP A 5 0.48 -4.36 -15.63
N PHE A 6 0.86 -3.07 -15.60
CA PHE A 6 0.18 -2.07 -14.77
C PHE A 6 -1.28 -1.86 -15.19
N TRP A 7 -1.54 -1.90 -16.50
CA TRP A 7 -2.89 -1.70 -17.03
C TRP A 7 -3.80 -2.89 -16.71
N VAL A 8 -3.32 -4.13 -16.88
CA VAL A 8 -4.07 -5.35 -16.55
C VAL A 8 -4.38 -5.42 -15.05
N GLU A 9 -3.38 -5.13 -14.21
CA GLU A 9 -3.52 -5.06 -12.76
C GLU A 9 -4.62 -4.06 -12.35
N THR A 10 -4.61 -2.86 -12.97
CA THR A 10 -5.58 -1.80 -12.67
C THR A 10 -7.00 -2.21 -13.07
N CYS A 11 -7.18 -2.81 -14.25
CA CYS A 11 -8.49 -3.31 -14.70
C CYS A 11 -9.03 -4.40 -13.78
N ASN A 12 -8.19 -5.34 -13.34
CA ASN A 12 -8.56 -6.39 -12.40
C ASN A 12 -8.98 -5.82 -11.04
N GLN A 13 -8.21 -4.85 -10.52
CA GLN A 13 -8.53 -4.17 -9.25
C GLN A 13 -9.86 -3.38 -9.32
N MET A 14 -10.21 -2.88 -10.51
CA MET A 14 -11.46 -2.14 -10.75
C MET A 14 -12.64 -3.03 -11.13
N GLY A 15 -12.43 -4.35 -11.30
CA GLY A 15 -13.48 -5.27 -11.77
C GLY A 15 -13.98 -4.96 -13.19
N ILE A 16 -13.11 -4.39 -14.04
CA ILE A 16 -13.44 -4.03 -15.42
C ILE A 16 -12.98 -5.17 -16.34
N ASP A 17 -13.95 -5.82 -16.98
CA ASP A 17 -13.66 -6.89 -17.94
C ASP A 17 -12.96 -6.34 -19.20
N ILE A 18 -11.75 -6.82 -19.45
CA ILE A 18 -11.01 -6.52 -20.69
C ILE A 18 -11.56 -7.42 -21.81
N THR A 19 -12.35 -6.84 -22.71
CA THR A 19 -13.02 -7.58 -23.81
C THR A 19 -12.40 -7.34 -25.19
N ALA A 20 -11.35 -6.52 -25.28
CA ALA A 20 -10.66 -6.23 -26.53
C ALA A 20 -9.97 -7.50 -27.08
N LYS A 21 -10.35 -7.91 -28.30
CA LYS A 21 -9.87 -9.16 -28.92
C LYS A 21 -8.35 -9.20 -29.10
N GLU A 22 -7.76 -8.03 -29.30
CA GLU A 22 -6.33 -7.82 -29.48
C GLU A 22 -5.53 -7.97 -28.17
N ALA A 23 -6.19 -7.84 -27.00
CA ALA A 23 -5.57 -7.92 -25.68
C ALA A 23 -5.60 -9.35 -25.09
N LEU A 24 -6.50 -10.21 -25.55
CA LEU A 24 -6.71 -11.57 -25.04
C LEU A 24 -5.44 -12.45 -25.05
N PRO A 25 -4.60 -12.47 -26.09
CA PRO A 25 -3.39 -13.30 -26.11
C PRO A 25 -2.35 -12.91 -25.05
N PHE A 26 -2.42 -11.68 -24.54
CA PHE A 26 -1.48 -11.16 -23.54
C PHE A 26 -1.95 -11.41 -22.10
N LEU A 27 -3.25 -11.67 -21.91
CA LEU A 27 -3.84 -12.02 -20.61
C LEU A 27 -3.55 -13.48 -20.23
N GLU A 28 -3.49 -14.39 -21.20
CA GLU A 28 -3.18 -15.81 -20.97
C GLU A 28 -1.78 -16.03 -20.35
N GLY A 29 -0.84 -15.10 -20.55
CA GLY A 29 0.48 -15.12 -19.90
C GLY A 29 0.52 -14.49 -18.51
N HIS A 30 -0.48 -13.69 -18.13
CA HIS A 30 -0.46 -12.86 -16.90
C HIS A 30 -1.05 -13.58 -15.69
N CYS A 31 -1.99 -14.51 -15.89
CA CYS A 31 -2.63 -15.24 -14.79
C CYS A 31 -1.73 -16.28 -14.09
N LEU A 32 -0.50 -16.51 -14.55
CA LEU A 32 0.39 -17.56 -14.00
C LEU A 32 1.54 -17.03 -13.13
N GLU A 33 1.73 -15.71 -12.99
CA GLU A 33 2.86 -15.13 -12.24
C GLU A 33 2.43 -14.15 -11.15
N ALA A 34 1.73 -14.63 -10.11
CA ALA A 34 1.59 -13.87 -8.86
C ALA A 34 1.43 -14.75 -7.60
N GLU A 35 1.94 -15.98 -7.60
CA GLU A 35 2.21 -16.68 -6.34
C GLU A 35 3.57 -16.24 -5.83
N GLU A 36 3.60 -15.37 -4.81
CA GLU A 36 4.83 -15.10 -4.07
C GLU A 36 5.32 -16.41 -3.45
N ASP A 37 6.41 -16.95 -4.00
CA ASP A 37 7.06 -18.14 -3.51
C ASP A 37 7.55 -17.91 -2.07
N VAL A 38 6.77 -18.41 -1.11
CA VAL A 38 7.02 -18.31 0.35
C VAL A 38 8.40 -18.84 0.72
N SER A 39 8.99 -19.74 -0.09
CA SER A 39 10.33 -20.28 0.16
C SER A 39 11.45 -19.24 -0.02
N LYS A 40 11.18 -18.12 -0.71
CA LYS A 40 12.13 -17.02 -0.92
C LYS A 40 12.05 -15.94 0.15
N ILE A 41 11.07 -15.97 1.04
CA ILE A 41 10.92 -14.98 2.11
C ILE A 41 11.89 -15.32 3.24
N PRO A 42 12.88 -14.46 3.56
CA PRO A 42 13.84 -14.74 4.61
C PRO A 42 13.14 -14.86 5.97
N ARG A 43 13.45 -15.93 6.71
CA ARG A 43 12.94 -16.10 8.08
C ARG A 43 13.60 -15.07 9.00
N LEU A 44 12.84 -14.05 9.36
CA LEU A 44 13.28 -13.05 10.32
C LEU A 44 13.29 -13.64 11.73
N ALA A 45 14.34 -13.31 12.51
CA ALA A 45 14.34 -13.59 13.93
C ALA A 45 13.21 -12.80 14.60
N TYR A 46 12.49 -13.45 15.51
CA TYR A 46 11.39 -12.79 16.20
C TYR A 46 11.90 -11.65 17.10
N SER A 47 11.35 -10.47 16.91
CA SER A 47 11.32 -9.39 17.89
C SER A 47 9.89 -8.81 17.93
N LYS A 48 9.55 -8.07 18.99
CA LYS A 48 8.23 -7.43 19.10
C LYS A 48 7.99 -6.46 17.94
N GLU A 49 9.00 -5.65 17.62
CA GLU A 49 8.96 -4.70 16.51
C GLU A 49 8.86 -5.40 15.17
N ALA A 50 9.67 -6.44 14.92
CA ALA A 50 9.61 -7.19 13.66
C ALA A 50 8.25 -7.89 13.48
N PHE A 51 7.63 -8.36 14.56
CA PHE A 51 6.30 -8.95 14.52
C PHE A 51 5.21 -7.92 14.24
N LEU A 52 5.29 -6.75 14.89
CA LEU A 52 4.39 -5.62 14.63
C LEU A 52 4.51 -5.14 13.17
N ASP A 53 5.74 -4.94 12.69
CA ASP A 53 6.01 -4.52 11.32
C ASP A 53 5.56 -5.57 10.30
N ALA A 54 5.73 -6.86 10.58
CA ALA A 54 5.22 -7.93 9.72
C ALA A 54 3.69 -7.92 9.64
N ILE A 55 2.99 -7.73 10.76
CA ILE A 55 1.53 -7.58 10.78
C ILE A 55 1.13 -6.34 9.99
N CYS A 56 1.69 -5.17 10.30
CA CYS A 56 1.38 -3.93 9.59
C CYS A 56 1.64 -4.03 8.09
N LYS A 57 2.76 -4.65 7.69
CA LYS A 57 3.09 -4.88 6.28
C LYS A 57 2.09 -5.84 5.62
N HIS A 58 1.72 -6.93 6.27
CA HIS A 58 0.70 -7.85 5.74
C HIS A 58 -0.65 -7.16 5.58
N LEU A 59 -1.07 -6.36 6.57
CA LEU A 59 -2.33 -5.60 6.52
C LEU A 59 -2.30 -4.55 5.40
N TYR A 60 -1.16 -3.86 5.24
CA TYR A 60 -0.94 -2.85 4.20
C TYR A 60 -0.94 -3.47 2.80
N LEU A 61 -0.19 -4.57 2.59
CA LEU A 61 -0.07 -5.25 1.28
C LEU A 61 -1.34 -6.02 0.88
N SER A 62 -2.05 -6.60 1.84
CA SER A 62 -3.30 -7.33 1.56
C SER A 62 -4.48 -6.38 1.29
N SER A 63 -4.34 -5.10 1.65
CA SER A 63 -5.34 -4.08 1.41
C SER A 63 -4.95 -3.31 0.15
N SER A 64 -5.36 -3.79 -1.02
CA SER A 64 -5.27 -3.02 -2.26
C SER A 64 -6.06 -1.71 -2.11
N ASN A 65 -5.37 -0.66 -1.69
CA ASN A 65 -5.78 0.75 -1.68
C ASN A 65 -7.12 1.12 -1.01
N ASN A 66 -7.73 0.23 -0.20
CA ASN A 66 -9.00 0.52 0.45
C ASN A 66 -8.90 0.56 1.98
N LEU A 67 -9.21 1.73 2.52
CA LEU A 67 -9.27 2.04 3.95
C LEU A 67 -10.21 1.11 4.74
N LEU A 68 -11.31 0.67 4.13
CA LEU A 68 -12.26 -0.24 4.78
C LEU A 68 -11.63 -1.62 5.05
N THR A 69 -10.79 -2.10 4.14
CA THR A 69 -10.08 -3.37 4.27
C THR A 69 -9.04 -3.32 5.39
N ILE A 70 -8.33 -2.20 5.53
CA ILE A 70 -7.36 -1.99 6.62
C ILE A 70 -8.08 -2.06 7.97
N LEU A 71 -9.21 -1.35 8.13
CA LEU A 71 -9.98 -1.36 9.36
C LEU A 71 -10.50 -2.76 9.71
N GLN A 72 -11.06 -3.48 8.73
CA GLN A 72 -11.53 -4.86 8.92
C GLN A 72 -10.39 -5.81 9.31
N ALA A 73 -9.22 -5.68 8.68
CA ALA A 73 -8.08 -6.52 8.95
C ALA A 73 -7.43 -6.20 10.32
N ILE A 74 -7.52 -4.95 10.78
CA ILE A 74 -7.17 -4.56 12.16
C ILE A 74 -8.09 -5.26 13.18
N TYR A 75 -9.39 -5.38 12.91
CA TYR A 75 -10.31 -6.13 13.79
C TYR A 75 -9.93 -7.61 13.92
N CYS A 76 -9.34 -8.22 12.89
CA CYS A 76 -8.90 -9.61 12.93
C CYS A 76 -7.84 -9.87 14.02
N ILE A 77 -7.01 -8.89 14.38
CA ILE A 77 -5.97 -9.06 15.41
C ILE A 77 -6.53 -9.22 16.82
N GLU A 78 -7.74 -8.71 17.08
CA GLU A 78 -8.44 -8.95 18.35
C GLU A 78 -9.21 -10.28 18.36
N ASN A 79 -9.23 -11.02 17.25
CA ASN A 79 -9.87 -12.32 17.19
C ASN A 79 -9.10 -13.34 18.05
N VAL A 80 -9.80 -13.90 19.04
CA VAL A 80 -9.23 -14.87 20.00
C VAL A 80 -8.67 -16.12 19.31
N LYS A 81 -9.29 -16.59 18.22
CA LYS A 81 -8.81 -17.77 17.48
C LYS A 81 -7.50 -17.46 16.75
N LEU A 82 -7.39 -16.30 16.11
CA LEU A 82 -6.14 -15.88 15.46
C LEU A 82 -5.01 -15.72 16.50
N ARG A 83 -5.31 -15.09 17.64
CA ARG A 83 -4.35 -14.97 18.74
C ARG A 83 -3.89 -16.33 19.26
N ALA A 84 -4.81 -17.29 19.41
CA ALA A 84 -4.47 -18.66 19.78
C ALA A 84 -3.53 -19.34 18.78
N ILE A 85 -3.69 -19.08 17.47
CA ILE A 85 -2.76 -19.57 16.44
C ILE A 85 -1.36 -18.98 16.66
N PHE A 86 -1.23 -17.67 16.91
CA PHE A 86 0.08 -17.07 17.20
C PHE A 86 0.75 -17.65 18.45
N LEU A 87 -0.02 -17.87 19.51
CA LEU A 87 0.49 -18.51 20.74
C LEU A 87 0.89 -19.96 20.52
N MET A 88 0.18 -20.70 19.66
CA MET A 88 0.53 -22.07 19.27
C MET A 88 1.84 -22.12 18.48
N LEU A 89 2.07 -21.15 17.58
CA LEU A 89 3.27 -21.10 16.74
C LEU A 89 4.54 -20.68 17.50
N LYS A 90 4.41 -19.98 18.64
CA LYS A 90 5.55 -19.51 19.44
C LYS A 90 5.30 -19.69 20.94
N LYS A 91 5.89 -20.74 21.52
CA LYS A 91 5.70 -21.16 22.92
C LYS A 91 5.96 -20.07 23.97
N ASP A 92 6.93 -19.20 23.74
CA ASP A 92 7.29 -18.13 24.70
C ASP A 92 6.49 -16.83 24.52
N LEU A 93 5.67 -16.76 23.46
CA LEU A 93 4.81 -15.60 23.21
C LEU A 93 3.67 -15.57 24.22
N LYS A 94 3.41 -14.41 24.83
CA LYS A 94 2.24 -14.21 25.69
C LYS A 94 1.22 -13.35 24.96
N ASP A 95 -0.05 -13.46 25.33
CA ASP A 95 -1.14 -12.69 24.70
C ASP A 95 -0.90 -11.16 24.77
N LYS A 96 -0.26 -10.71 25.86
CA LYS A 96 0.13 -9.31 26.06
C LYS A 96 1.24 -8.83 25.11
N ASP A 97 1.99 -9.75 24.51
CA ASP A 97 3.06 -9.44 23.55
C ASP A 97 2.51 -9.36 22.11
N ILE A 98 1.27 -9.80 21.87
CA ILE A 98 0.57 -9.63 20.60
C ILE A 98 -0.01 -8.20 20.57
N PRO A 99 0.34 -7.38 19.55
CA PRO A 99 -0.11 -6.00 19.49
C PRO A 99 -1.64 -5.93 19.49
N ARG A 100 -2.17 -4.91 20.18
CA ARG A 100 -3.59 -4.61 20.19
C ARG A 100 -3.94 -3.72 19.01
N ARG A 101 -5.23 -3.63 18.71
CA ARG A 101 -5.80 -2.73 17.71
C ARG A 101 -5.20 -1.33 17.79
N ASN A 102 -5.22 -0.72 18.99
CA ASN A 102 -4.72 0.64 19.16
C ASN A 102 -3.23 0.76 18.82
N THR A 103 -2.41 -0.24 19.19
CA THR A 103 -0.98 -0.27 18.86
C THR A 103 -0.75 -0.33 17.34
N ILE A 104 -1.54 -1.14 16.64
CA ILE A 104 -1.46 -1.25 15.18
C ILE A 104 -1.93 0.05 14.51
N CYS A 105 -3.03 0.64 14.97
CA CYS A 105 -3.52 1.92 14.44
C CYS A 105 -2.45 3.01 14.58
N ILE A 106 -1.86 3.15 15.77
CA ILE A 106 -0.78 4.11 16.01
C ILE A 106 0.40 3.84 15.06
N ARG A 107 0.81 2.58 14.91
CA ARG A 107 1.91 2.22 14.01
C ARG A 107 1.60 2.57 12.55
N ILE A 108 0.39 2.29 12.06
CA ILE A 108 -0.02 2.64 10.70
C ILE A 108 -0.02 4.16 10.49
N LEU A 109 -0.53 4.92 11.47
CA LEU A 109 -0.49 6.39 11.41
C LEU A 109 0.94 6.91 11.38
N THR A 110 1.85 6.34 12.17
CA THR A 110 3.28 6.69 12.13
C THR A 110 3.91 6.36 10.77
N LEU A 111 3.60 5.21 10.19
CA LEU A 111 4.09 4.84 8.85
C LEU A 111 3.54 5.79 7.77
N TRP A 112 2.29 6.20 7.91
CA TRP A 112 1.66 7.19 7.03
C TRP A 112 2.35 8.55 7.14
N ASP A 113 2.63 9.02 8.36
CA ASP A 113 3.32 10.30 8.58
C ASP A 113 4.72 10.27 7.94
N HIS A 114 5.48 9.18 8.10
CA HIS A 114 6.76 9.00 7.41
C HIS A 114 6.64 8.94 5.88
N HIS A 115 5.55 8.37 5.38
CA HIS A 115 5.29 8.36 3.94
C HIS A 115 5.01 9.76 3.42
N LEU A 116 4.22 10.57 4.14
CA LEU A 116 4.00 11.97 3.82
C LEU A 116 5.28 12.80 3.88
N ASP A 117 6.17 12.56 4.85
CA ASP A 117 7.49 13.18 4.91
C ASP A 117 8.31 12.86 3.64
N THR A 118 8.23 11.61 3.16
CA THR A 118 8.91 11.18 1.93
C THR A 118 8.33 11.89 0.70
N ILE A 119 7.00 11.97 0.59
CA ILE A 119 6.34 12.72 -0.49
C ILE A 119 6.71 14.20 -0.43
N HIS A 120 6.80 14.78 0.76
CA HIS A 120 7.21 16.17 0.94
C HIS A 120 8.63 16.41 0.39
N LEU A 121 9.57 15.50 0.68
CA LEU A 121 10.91 15.57 0.12
C LEU A 121 10.91 15.43 -1.42
N ASP A 122 10.11 14.50 -1.95
CA ASP A 122 9.94 14.33 -3.41
C ASP A 122 9.41 15.61 -4.08
N PHE A 123 8.49 16.33 -3.42
CA PHE A 123 7.98 17.60 -3.91
C PHE A 123 9.05 18.69 -3.99
N GLN A 124 9.99 18.74 -3.04
CA GLN A 124 11.07 19.74 -3.06
C GLN A 124 12.03 19.56 -4.24
N ILE A 125 12.17 18.34 -4.75
CA ILE A 125 13.09 18.00 -5.85
C ILE A 125 12.38 17.75 -7.19
N ALA A 126 11.04 17.91 -7.24
CA ALA A 126 10.28 17.69 -8.45
C ALA A 126 10.67 18.71 -9.53
N PRO A 127 11.11 18.28 -10.74
CA PRO A 127 11.53 19.18 -11.82
C PRO A 127 10.40 20.02 -12.44
N GLY A 128 9.15 19.84 -12.00
CA GLY A 128 7.96 20.43 -12.61
C GLY A 128 6.92 20.88 -11.59
N LYS A 129 5.76 21.30 -12.10
CA LYS A 129 4.64 21.69 -11.25
C LYS A 129 4.04 20.44 -10.58
N ILE A 130 3.64 20.61 -9.33
CA ILE A 130 2.81 19.66 -8.60
C ILE A 130 1.36 20.08 -8.82
N SER A 131 0.49 19.13 -9.15
CA SER A 131 -0.95 19.35 -9.29
C SER A 131 -1.72 18.49 -8.31
N PHE A 132 -2.83 19.00 -7.80
CA PHE A 132 -3.70 18.28 -6.88
C PHE A 132 -5.06 18.06 -7.53
N THR A 133 -5.62 16.87 -7.37
CA THR A 133 -7.04 16.59 -7.65
C THR A 133 -7.76 16.37 -6.34
N MET A 134 -8.95 16.94 -6.23
CA MET A 134 -9.81 16.80 -5.07
C MET A 134 -11.10 16.13 -5.51
N ASP A 135 -11.30 14.90 -5.03
CA ASP A 135 -12.52 14.14 -5.29
C ASP A 135 -13.42 14.28 -4.07
N LEU A 136 -14.63 14.81 -4.25
CA LEU A 136 -15.63 14.96 -3.20
C LEU A 136 -16.81 14.05 -3.52
N TRP A 137 -17.27 13.30 -2.53
CA TRP A 137 -18.48 12.49 -2.64
C TRP A 137 -19.19 12.40 -1.29
N SER A 138 -20.44 11.94 -1.30
CA SER A 138 -21.17 11.61 -0.07
C SER A 138 -21.70 10.19 -0.17
N ASN A 139 -21.88 9.52 0.96
CA ASN A 139 -22.55 8.22 1.00
C ASN A 139 -24.08 8.37 1.13
N THR A 140 -24.79 7.25 1.16
CA THR A 140 -26.26 7.19 1.33
C THR A 140 -26.76 7.72 2.67
N GLN A 141 -25.87 7.89 3.64
CA GLN A 141 -26.15 8.48 4.96
C GLN A 141 -25.82 9.99 5.01
N LEU A 142 -25.55 10.62 3.86
CA LEU A 142 -25.17 12.03 3.74
C LEU A 142 -23.87 12.39 4.49
N VAL A 143 -23.01 11.40 4.75
CA VAL A 143 -21.65 11.65 5.22
C VAL A 143 -20.82 12.06 4.02
N SER A 144 -20.20 13.24 4.10
CA SER A 144 -19.33 13.77 3.06
C SER A 144 -17.90 13.26 3.23
N PHE A 145 -17.26 12.99 2.11
CA PHE A 145 -15.90 12.50 2.00
C PHE A 145 -15.14 13.37 1.00
N MET A 146 -13.85 13.53 1.27
CA MET A 146 -12.91 14.19 0.39
C MET A 146 -11.68 13.30 0.27
N ALA A 147 -11.15 13.17 -0.94
CA ALA A 147 -9.84 12.62 -1.19
C ALA A 147 -9.01 13.64 -1.95
N VAL A 148 -7.77 13.84 -1.51
CA VAL A 148 -6.82 14.72 -2.20
C VAL A 148 -5.68 13.85 -2.72
N THR A 149 -5.52 13.84 -4.05
CA THR A 149 -4.42 13.13 -4.72
C THR A 149 -3.45 14.16 -5.28
N ALA A 150 -2.17 14.01 -4.97
CA ALA A 150 -1.12 14.81 -5.55
C ALA A 150 -0.51 14.09 -6.75
N HIS A 151 -0.22 14.84 -7.80
CA HIS A 151 0.40 14.35 -9.04
C HIS A 151 1.64 15.17 -9.35
N TRP A 152 2.75 14.50 -9.64
CA TRP A 152 4.03 15.13 -9.94
C TRP A 152 4.88 14.28 -10.89
N VAL A 153 5.96 14.88 -11.40
CA VAL A 153 6.97 14.18 -12.19
C VAL A 153 8.19 13.95 -11.30
N GLU A 154 8.70 12.73 -11.30
CA GLU A 154 9.96 12.34 -10.67
C GLU A 154 11.04 12.20 -11.76
N ALA A 155 12.19 12.86 -11.59
CA ALA A 155 13.34 12.67 -12.47
C ALA A 155 14.32 11.68 -11.84
N THR A 156 14.63 10.61 -12.57
CA THR A 156 15.62 9.61 -12.18
C THR A 156 16.78 9.61 -13.17
N ASP A 157 18.01 9.57 -12.67
CA ASP A 157 19.19 9.44 -13.51
C ASP A 157 19.21 8.06 -14.17
N LYS A 158 19.51 8.02 -15.47
CA LYS A 158 19.91 6.78 -16.13
C LYS A 158 21.42 6.66 -16.05
N THR A 159 21.90 5.74 -15.22
CA THR A 159 23.31 5.33 -15.26
C THR A 159 23.56 4.50 -16.52
N SER A 160 24.24 5.11 -17.50
CA SER A 160 24.81 4.37 -18.63
C SER A 160 26.04 3.58 -18.17
N ARG A 161 26.24 2.38 -18.74
CA ARG A 161 27.43 1.53 -18.48
C ARG A 161 28.75 2.18 -18.91
N THR A 162 28.72 3.30 -19.63
CA THR A 162 29.90 3.95 -20.24
C THR A 162 30.30 5.29 -19.60
N GLY A 163 29.72 5.69 -18.46
CA GLY A 163 30.18 6.87 -17.70
C GLY A 163 29.80 8.23 -18.27
N ASN A 164 29.10 8.29 -19.41
CA ASN A 164 28.46 9.52 -19.89
C ASN A 164 27.04 9.64 -19.31
N THR A 165 26.74 10.80 -18.72
CA THR A 165 25.43 11.16 -18.18
C THR A 165 24.43 11.33 -19.32
N GLU A 166 23.62 10.31 -19.60
CA GLU A 166 22.59 10.36 -20.64
C GLU A 166 21.18 10.39 -20.04
N LYS A 167 20.44 11.47 -20.37
CA LYS A 167 18.98 11.68 -20.33
C LYS A 167 18.26 11.25 -19.03
N LEU A 168 17.76 12.25 -18.31
CA LEU A 168 16.81 12.09 -17.20
C LEU A 168 15.61 11.22 -17.63
N LYS A 169 15.36 10.14 -16.91
CA LYS A 169 14.13 9.36 -17.03
C LYS A 169 13.07 10.00 -16.16
N LEU A 170 12.07 10.59 -16.80
CA LEU A 170 10.91 11.14 -16.11
C LEU A 170 9.89 10.03 -15.84
N LYS A 171 9.39 9.98 -14.61
CA LYS A 171 8.33 9.07 -14.18
C LYS A 171 7.18 9.89 -13.63
N TYR A 172 5.97 9.61 -14.08
CA TYR A 172 4.77 10.20 -13.49
C TYR A 172 4.45 9.51 -12.16
N ARG A 173 4.09 10.31 -11.14
CA ARG A 173 3.70 9.85 -9.81
C ARG A 173 2.35 10.46 -9.45
N ALA A 174 1.52 9.65 -8.79
CA ALA A 174 0.24 10.06 -8.24
C ALA A 174 0.06 9.34 -6.89
N GLU A 175 -0.17 10.08 -5.81
CA GLU A 175 -0.33 9.51 -4.47
C GLU A 175 -1.47 10.22 -3.72
N LEU A 176 -2.22 9.47 -2.91
CA LEU A 176 -3.25 10.00 -2.02
C LEU A 176 -2.56 10.66 -0.81
N ILE A 177 -2.84 11.94 -0.55
CA ILE A 177 -2.19 12.71 0.52
C ILE A 177 -3.14 13.13 1.64
N ASP A 178 -4.43 12.80 1.53
CA ASP A 178 -5.42 13.15 2.55
C ASP A 178 -5.51 12.10 3.66
N ARG A 179 -5.41 12.57 4.90
CA ARG A 179 -5.52 11.78 6.15
C ARG A 179 -6.90 11.92 6.80
N SER A 180 -7.73 12.87 6.37
CA SER A 180 -8.97 13.29 7.05
C SER A 180 -9.91 12.12 7.36
N GLN A 181 -10.10 11.21 6.39
CA GLN A 181 -10.96 10.04 6.54
C GLN A 181 -10.43 8.98 7.53
N PHE A 182 -9.12 8.98 7.80
CA PHE A 182 -8.45 7.99 8.67
C PHE A 182 -8.58 8.38 10.14
N ALA A 183 -8.41 9.67 10.47
CA ALA A 183 -8.51 10.17 11.84
C ALA A 183 -9.95 10.09 12.37
N GLU A 184 -10.92 10.55 11.56
CA GLU A 184 -12.33 10.61 11.95
C GLU A 184 -12.92 9.21 12.20
N LYS A 185 -12.61 8.22 11.35
CA LYS A 185 -13.08 6.83 11.53
C LYS A 185 -12.43 6.09 12.70
N LEU A 186 -11.28 6.56 13.18
CA LEU A 186 -10.59 5.97 14.31
C LEU A 186 -10.91 6.65 15.64
N GLY A 187 -11.72 7.71 15.62
CA GLY A 187 -12.12 8.47 16.82
C GLY A 187 -11.00 9.33 17.40
N TYR A 188 -10.11 9.85 16.54
CA TYR A 188 -9.07 10.82 16.90
C TYR A 188 -9.39 12.20 16.35
#